data_AF-A0A1A7C8W9-F1
#
_entry.id   AF-A0A1A7C8W9-F1
#
_cell.length_a   1.000
_cell.length_b   1.000
_cell.length_c   1.000
_cell.angle_alpha   90.00
_cell.angle_beta   90.00
_cell.angle_gamma   90.00
#
_symmetry.space_group_name_H-M   'P 1'
#
loop_
_entity.id
_entity.type
_entity.pdbx_description
1 polymer ?
#
loop_
_entity_poly.entity_id
_entity_poly.type
_entity_poly.pdbx_seq_one_letter_code
_entity_poly.pdbx_strand_id
1 'polypeptide(L)'
;MSAGERAVPLEQAREGAILSRALRDASGTVLLAQGAVLTAASLAALRRRGVKDCWIVAAPPHDGAAEQAQLEAMRQRQLARLAVLFRATPADAPGAGLLALLQRYRQGDGA
;
A
#
# COMPACT_ATOMS: atom_id res chain seq x y z
N MET A 1 -5.27 2.11 -16.33
CA MET A 1 -3.92 1.92 -15.77
C MET A 1 -3.71 0.42 -15.64
N SER A 2 -3.05 -0.21 -16.61
CA SER A 2 -2.80 -1.65 -16.54
C SER A 2 -1.75 -1.89 -15.47
N ALA A 3 -2.15 -2.53 -14.36
CA ALA A 3 -1.19 -3.03 -13.39
C ALA A 3 -0.25 -3.99 -14.15
N GLY A 4 1.04 -3.64 -14.20
CA GLY A 4 2.02 -4.52 -14.81
C GLY A 4 2.05 -5.84 -14.07
N GLU A 5 2.42 -6.92 -14.75
CA GLU A 5 2.76 -8.19 -14.09
C GLU A 5 4.25 -8.41 -14.22
N ARG A 6 4.87 -8.98 -13.18
CA ARG A 6 6.28 -9.36 -13.24
C ARG A 6 6.48 -10.80 -12.81
N ALA A 7 7.34 -11.50 -13.53
CA ALA A 7 7.90 -12.77 -13.10
C ALA A 7 8.93 -12.51 -11.98
N VAL A 8 8.77 -13.22 -10.87
CA VAL A 8 9.73 -13.24 -9.77
C VAL A 8 10.06 -14.68 -9.40
N PRO A 9 11.34 -14.99 -9.10
CA PRO A 9 11.68 -16.23 -8.42
C PRO A 9 10.93 -16.30 -7.09
N LEU A 10 10.44 -17.49 -6.73
CA LEU A 10 9.72 -17.70 -5.47
C LEU A 10 10.59 -17.33 -4.24
N GLU A 11 11.91 -17.49 -4.36
CA GLU A 11 12.93 -17.04 -3.43
C GLU A 11 12.80 -15.54 -3.07
N GLN A 12 12.43 -14.71 -4.05
CA GLN A 12 12.33 -13.25 -3.94
C GLN A 12 10.90 -12.77 -3.66
N ALA A 13 9.92 -13.68 -3.70
CA ALA A 13 8.53 -13.35 -3.41
C ALA A 13 8.36 -13.05 -1.92
N ARG A 14 7.74 -11.90 -1.62
CA ARG A 14 7.47 -11.47 -0.25
C ARG A 14 6.02 -11.78 0.14
N GLU A 15 5.82 -11.97 1.44
CA GLU A 15 4.48 -12.06 2.01
C GLU A 15 3.69 -10.78 1.73
N GLY A 16 2.39 -10.93 1.44
CA GLY A 16 1.49 -9.85 1.06
C GLY A 16 1.44 -9.56 -0.45
N ALA A 17 2.34 -10.12 -1.26
CA ALA A 17 2.28 -9.99 -2.71
C ALA A 17 1.07 -10.75 -3.30
N ILE A 18 0.46 -10.22 -4.35
CA ILE A 18 -0.71 -10.82 -5.01
C ILE A 18 -0.26 -11.52 -6.29
N LEU A 19 -0.71 -12.75 -6.51
CA LEU A 19 -0.46 -13.49 -7.75
C LEU A 19 -1.22 -12.87 -8.93
N SER A 20 -0.50 -12.53 -9.99
CA SER A 20 -1.08 -12.06 -11.27
C SER A 20 -1.73 -13.21 -12.05
N ARG A 21 -1.21 -14.43 -11.89
CA ARG A 21 -1.66 -15.62 -12.62
C ARG A 21 -1.82 -16.81 -11.69
N ALA A 22 -2.72 -17.73 -12.03
CA ALA A 22 -2.88 -18.97 -11.28
C ALA A 22 -1.59 -19.78 -11.34
N LEU A 23 -1.12 -20.22 -10.17
CA LEU A 23 0.09 -21.03 -10.05
C LEU A 23 -0.30 -22.50 -10.16
N ARG A 24 0.39 -23.23 -11.04
CA ARG A 24 0.16 -24.65 -11.29
C ARG A 24 1.40 -25.47 -10.94
N ASP A 25 1.21 -26.70 -10.49
CA ASP A 25 2.30 -27.65 -10.32
C ASP A 25 2.70 -28.33 -11.64
N ALA A 26 3.73 -29.18 -11.58
CA ALA A 26 4.23 -29.92 -12.74
C ALA A 26 3.19 -30.88 -13.36
N SER A 27 2.18 -31.30 -12.59
CA SER A 27 1.04 -32.10 -13.07
C SER A 27 -0.10 -31.25 -13.65
N GLY A 28 0.03 -29.92 -13.66
CA GLY A 28 -0.98 -28.99 -14.17
C GLY A 28 -2.10 -28.64 -13.17
N THR A 29 -2.03 -29.16 -11.93
CA THR A 29 -2.99 -28.86 -10.87
C THR A 29 -2.79 -27.45 -10.35
N VAL A 30 -3.88 -26.70 -10.18
CA VAL A 30 -3.84 -25.34 -9.64
C VAL A 30 -3.52 -25.41 -8.14
N LEU A 31 -2.36 -24.88 -7.76
CA LEU A 31 -1.91 -24.76 -6.38
C LEU A 31 -2.50 -23.53 -5.70
N LEU A 32 -2.51 -22.41 -6.41
CA LEU A 32 -3.04 -21.13 -5.96
C LEU A 32 -3.75 -20.44 -7.11
N ALA A 33 -4.92 -19.88 -6.82
CA ALA A 33 -5.68 -19.12 -7.80
C ALA A 33 -4.99 -17.79 -8.13
N GLN A 34 -5.31 -17.27 -9.32
CA GLN A 34 -5.03 -15.87 -9.64
C GLN A 34 -5.66 -14.96 -8.58
N GLY A 35 -4.97 -13.90 -8.20
CA GLY A 35 -5.43 -12.96 -7.17
C GLY A 35 -5.22 -13.44 -5.73
N ALA A 36 -4.68 -14.64 -5.52
CA ALA A 36 -4.35 -15.10 -4.19
C ALA A 36 -3.19 -14.28 -3.58
N VAL A 37 -3.33 -13.93 -2.30
CA VAL A 37 -2.29 -13.28 -1.51
C VAL A 37 -1.29 -14.32 -1.04
N LEU A 38 -0.01 -14.07 -1.27
CA LEU A 38 1.08 -14.91 -0.79
C LEU A 38 1.25 -14.68 0.71
N THR A 39 0.79 -15.64 1.52
CA THR A 39 1.05 -15.70 2.96
C THR A 39 2.35 -16.47 3.24
N ALA A 40 2.94 -16.31 4.43
CA ALA A 40 4.12 -17.09 4.83
C ALA A 40 3.89 -18.61 4.69
N ALA A 41 2.70 -19.09 5.07
CA ALA A 41 2.31 -20.50 4.94
C ALA A 41 2.25 -20.95 3.47
N SER A 42 1.69 -20.11 2.59
CA SER A 42 1.63 -20.43 1.16
C SER A 42 3.02 -20.48 0.54
N LEU A 43 3.91 -19.52 0.84
CA LEU A 43 5.29 -19.51 0.36
C LEU A 43 6.06 -20.77 0.80
N ALA A 44 5.90 -21.19 2.05
CA ALA A 44 6.50 -22.42 2.55
C ALA A 44 5.99 -23.67 1.82
N ALA A 45 4.68 -23.75 1.57
CA ALA A 45 4.08 -24.85 0.82
C ALA A 45 4.57 -24.90 -0.64
N LEU A 46 4.71 -23.74 -1.28
CA LEU A 46 5.20 -23.63 -2.66
C LEU A 46 6.67 -24.04 -2.79
N ARG A 47 7.52 -23.65 -1.84
CA ARG A 47 8.93 -24.07 -1.80
C ARG A 47 9.06 -25.58 -1.69
N ARG A 48 8.26 -26.22 -0.83
CA ARG A 48 8.23 -27.69 -0.67
C ARG A 48 7.81 -28.42 -1.94
N ARG A 49 6.97 -27.81 -2.78
CA ARG A 49 6.53 -28.36 -4.07
C ARG A 49 7.48 -28.06 -5.23
N GLY A 50 8.62 -27.40 -4.97
CA GLY A 50 9.64 -27.12 -5.96
C GLY A 50 9.25 -26.06 -7.00
N VAL A 51 8.32 -25.17 -6.67
CA VAL A 51 7.96 -24.05 -7.55
C VAL A 51 9.14 -23.07 -7.61
N LYS A 52 9.64 -22.81 -8.82
CA LYS A 52 10.80 -21.91 -9.04
C LYS A 52 10.39 -20.46 -9.24
N ASP A 53 9.37 -20.24 -10.07
CA ASP A 53 8.96 -18.91 -10.50
C ASP A 53 7.46 -18.69 -10.29
N CYS A 54 7.09 -17.45 -9.98
CA CYS A 54 5.69 -17.03 -9.88
C CYS A 54 5.49 -15.66 -10.52
N TRP A 55 4.27 -15.40 -10.97
CA TRP A 55 3.87 -14.12 -11.55
C TRP A 55 3.10 -13.34 -10.51
N ILE A 56 3.64 -12.21 -10.08
CA ILE A 56 2.98 -11.30 -9.14
C ILE A 56 2.48 -10.06 -9.87
N VAL A 57 1.41 -9.49 -9.36
CA VAL A 57 1.00 -8.14 -9.75
C VAL A 57 2.14 -7.22 -9.37
N ALA A 58 2.67 -6.47 -10.34
CA ALA A 58 3.66 -5.46 -10.08
C ALA A 58 2.98 -4.37 -9.26
N ALA A 59 3.11 -4.47 -7.94
CA ALA A 59 2.97 -3.31 -7.10
C ALA A 59 3.97 -2.26 -7.64
N PRO A 60 3.57 -0.99 -7.81
CA PRO A 60 4.55 0.06 -8.06
C PRO A 60 5.64 -0.09 -7.00
N PRO A 61 6.93 0.06 -7.38
CA PRO A 61 8.02 -0.13 -6.44
C PRO A 61 7.69 0.65 -5.16
N HIS A 62 7.72 -0.04 -4.02
CA HIS A 62 7.69 0.60 -2.71
C HIS A 62 9.01 1.35 -2.54
N ASP A 63 9.16 2.43 -3.30
CA ASP A 63 10.13 3.46 -3.01
C ASP A 63 9.59 4.16 -1.78
N GLY A 64 10.18 3.90 -0.61
CA GLY A 64 9.79 4.57 0.64
C GLY A 64 9.76 6.10 0.49
N ALA A 65 10.56 6.65 -0.43
CA ALA A 65 10.51 8.05 -0.82
C ALA A 65 9.22 8.45 -1.58
N ALA A 66 8.70 7.60 -2.48
CA ALA A 66 7.44 7.85 -3.18
C ALA A 66 6.23 7.71 -2.23
N GLU A 67 6.29 6.76 -1.29
CA GLU A 67 5.29 6.60 -0.24
C GLU A 67 5.30 7.80 0.73
N GLN A 68 6.48 8.26 1.15
CA GLN A 68 6.65 9.49 1.94
C GLN A 68 6.10 10.71 1.20
N ALA A 69 6.46 10.89 -0.09
CA ALA A 69 5.95 11.99 -0.91
C ALA A 69 4.42 11.93 -1.06
N GLN A 70 3.84 10.74 -1.18
CA GLN A 70 2.39 10.57 -1.26
C GLN A 70 1.70 10.90 0.08
N LEU A 71 2.29 10.48 1.20
CA LEU A 71 1.81 10.82 2.54
C LEU A 71 1.90 12.33 2.79
N GLU A 72 2.99 12.98 2.39
CA GLU A 72 3.15 14.44 2.44
C GLU A 72 2.13 15.16 1.55
N ALA A 73 1.92 14.70 0.32
CA ALA A 73 0.92 15.27 -0.58
C ALA A 73 -0.50 15.11 -0.01
N MET A 74 -0.82 13.99 0.63
CA MET A 74 -2.09 13.80 1.33
C MET A 74 -2.23 14.76 2.51
N ARG A 75 -1.18 14.94 3.33
CA ARG A 75 -1.17 15.90 4.44
C ARG A 75 -1.40 17.33 3.95
N GLN A 76 -0.69 17.75 2.91
CA GLN A 76 -0.84 19.09 2.32
C GLN A 76 -2.27 19.32 1.81
N ARG A 77 -2.87 18.34 1.11
CA ARG A 77 -4.27 18.44 0.66
C ARG A 77 -5.24 18.59 1.83
N GLN A 78 -5.02 17.88 2.92
CA GLN A 78 -5.87 18.01 4.11
C GLN A 78 -5.72 19.37 4.80
N LEU A 79 -4.51 19.92 4.89
CA LEU A 79 -4.26 21.25 5.42
C LEU A 79 -4.88 22.34 4.52
N ALA A 80 -4.76 22.22 3.20
CA ALA A 80 -5.40 23.13 2.25
C ALA A 80 -6.93 23.10 2.41
N ARG A 81 -7.52 21.92 2.59
CA ARG A 81 -8.96 21.78 2.86
C ARG A 81 -9.37 22.47 4.16
N LEU A 82 -8.57 22.35 5.22
CA LEU A 82 -8.81 23.07 6.47
C LEU A 82 -8.82 24.59 6.25
N ALA A 83 -7.85 25.12 5.51
CA ALA A 83 -7.81 26.55 5.20
C ALA A 83 -9.08 27.03 4.47
N VAL A 84 -9.62 26.22 3.55
CA VAL A 84 -10.87 26.53 2.84
C VAL A 84 -12.09 26.48 3.76
N LEU A 85 -12.16 25.51 4.67
CA LEU A 85 -13.29 25.33 5.59
C LEU A 85 -13.31 26.43 6.67
N PHE A 86 -12.14 26.80 7.18
CA PHE A 86 -12.01 27.82 8.23
C PHE A 86 -11.74 29.22 7.65
N ARG A 87 -11.90 29.43 6.33
CA ARG A 87 -11.62 30.71 5.66
C ARG A 87 -12.36 31.92 6.24
N ALA A 88 -13.52 31.69 6.83
CA ALA A 88 -14.36 32.73 7.45
C ALA A 88 -14.24 32.74 8.98
N THR A 89 -13.30 31.97 9.55
CA THR A 89 -13.07 31.93 10.98
C THR A 89 -12.08 33.03 11.36
N PRO A 90 -12.49 34.04 12.14
CA PRO A 90 -11.57 35.05 12.64
C PRO A 90 -10.64 34.46 13.70
N ALA A 91 -9.47 35.08 13.88
CA ALA A 91 -8.41 34.58 14.78
C ALA A 91 -8.86 34.46 16.25
N ASP A 92 -9.79 35.32 16.68
CA ASP A 92 -10.29 35.35 18.06
C ASP A 92 -11.55 34.49 18.28
N ALA A 93 -12.01 33.75 17.26
CA ALA A 93 -13.13 32.84 17.41
C ALA A 93 -12.70 31.49 18.02
N PRO A 94 -13.59 30.79 18.74
CA PRO A 94 -13.35 29.42 19.20
C PRO A 94 -12.96 28.46 18.07
N GLY A 95 -13.40 28.75 16.83
CA GLY A 95 -13.01 28.00 15.64
C GLY A 95 -11.50 28.04 15.32
N ALA A 96 -10.78 29.09 15.73
CA ALA A 96 -9.34 29.19 15.54
C ALA A 96 -8.59 28.16 16.42
N GLY A 97 -9.05 27.94 17.65
CA GLY A 97 -8.52 26.90 18.54
C GLY A 97 -8.76 25.50 17.98
N LEU A 98 -9.95 25.24 17.42
CA LEU A 98 -10.25 23.99 16.74
C LEU A 98 -9.38 23.78 15.49
N LEU A 99 -9.15 24.82 14.69
CA LEU A 99 -8.26 24.74 13.53
C LEU A 99 -6.84 24.36 13.94
N ALA A 100 -6.30 25.00 14.99
CA ALA A 100 -4.96 24.71 15.49
C ALA A 100 -4.82 23.26 15.98
N LEU A 101 -5.82 22.74 16.72
CA LEU A 101 -5.86 21.35 17.16
C LEU A 101 -5.89 20.37 15.98
N LEU A 102 -6.72 20.64 14.96
CA LEU A 102 -6.82 19.79 13.77
C LEU A 102 -5.57 19.81 12.90
N GLN A 103 -4.85 20.93 12.84
CA GLN A 103 -3.56 21.04 12.16
C GLN A 103 -2.50 20.20 12.89
N ARG A 104 -2.40 20.34 14.23
CA ARG A 104 -1.44 19.61 15.05
C ARG A 104 -1.65 18.09 14.99
N TYR A 105 -2.90 17.64 15.09
CA TYR A 105 -3.25 16.23 14.95
C TYR A 105 -2.82 15.66 13.58
N ARG A 106 -3.01 16.42 12.49
CA ARG A 106 -2.65 15.99 11.13
C ARG A 106 -1.15 16.06 10.82
N GLN A 107 -0.41 16.87 11.55
CA GLN A 107 1.05 16.98 11.45
C GLN A 107 1.77 15.88 12.25
N GLY A 108 1.08 15.18 13.15
CA GLY A 108 1.66 14.10 13.96
C GLY A 108 2.19 14.57 15.33
N ASP A 109 2.01 15.83 15.69
CA ASP A 109 2.34 16.41 17.01
C ASP A 109 1.23 16.16 18.06
N GLY A 110 0.39 15.15 17.83
CA GLY A 110 -0.68 14.73 18.73
C GLY A 110 -0.20 13.66 19.71
N ALA A 111 0.75 14.02 20.59
CA ALA A 111 1.05 13.29 21.82
C ALA A 111 0.61 14.13 23.02
#